data_AF-A0A7X9E6G7-F1
#
_entry.id   AF-A0A7X9E6G7-F1
#
_cell.length_a   1.000
_cell.length_b   1.000
_cell.length_c   1.000
_cell.angle_alpha   90.00
_cell.angle_beta   90.00
_cell.angle_gamma   90.00
#
_symmetry.space_group_name_H-M   'P 1'
#
loop_
_entity.id
_entity.type
_entity.pdbx_description
1 polymer ?
#
loop_
_entity_poly.entity_id
_entity_poly.type
_entity_poly.pdbx_seq_one_letter_code
_entity_poly.pdbx_strand_id
1 'polypeptide(L)'
;MEKNLGKKIKDIREKNNLSQERFGRKIGKSGKTISAYEKGRCTPSLKVLDLISQTYDVSFVHLKDSRGTQLWEKIQGVKNVLEEIESMISHNKDTLR
;
A
#
# COMPACT_ATOMS: atom_id res chain seq x y z
N MET A 1 -1.11 -9.32 -8.58
CA MET A 1 0.28 -8.83 -8.71
C MET A 1 0.71 -8.27 -7.37
N GLU A 2 1.46 -9.07 -6.61
CA GLU A 2 2.02 -8.64 -5.32
C GLU A 2 3.02 -7.50 -5.59
N LYS A 3 2.72 -6.30 -5.10
CA LYS A 3 3.57 -5.10 -5.27
C LYS A 3 4.83 -5.28 -4.43
N ASN A 4 5.81 -6.00 -4.98
CA ASN A 4 7.05 -6.39 -4.28
C ASN A 4 7.80 -5.15 -3.77
N LEU A 5 7.78 -4.96 -2.45
CA LEU A 5 8.41 -3.85 -1.74
C LEU A 5 9.90 -3.71 -2.07
N GLY A 6 10.59 -4.85 -2.26
CA GLY A 6 12.00 -4.87 -2.65
C GLY A 6 12.25 -4.21 -4.01
N LYS A 7 11.34 -4.41 -4.98
CA LYS A 7 11.43 -3.76 -6.29
C LYS A 7 11.29 -2.24 -6.16
N LYS A 8 10.35 -1.75 -5.36
CA LYS A 8 10.22 -0.30 -5.13
C LYS A 8 11.47 0.31 -4.52
N ILE A 9 12.06 -0.35 -3.53
CA ILE A 9 13.30 0.13 -2.90
C ILE A 9 14.42 0.21 -3.95
N LYS A 10 14.54 -0.81 -4.80
CA LYS A 10 15.48 -0.82 -5.92
C LYS A 10 15.24 0.35 -6.89
N ASP A 11 13.98 0.57 -7.28
CA ASP A 11 13.61 1.64 -8.22
C ASP A 11 13.94 3.03 -7.64
N ILE A 12 13.69 3.26 -6.35
CA ILE A 12 14.05 4.51 -5.66
C ILE A 12 15.56 4.71 -5.68
N ARG A 13 16.33 3.66 -5.37
CA ARG A 13 17.80 3.72 -5.39
C ARG A 13 18.33 4.05 -6.78
N GLU A 14 17.81 3.39 -7.81
CA GLU A 14 18.27 3.53 -9.19
C GLU A 14 17.89 4.89 -9.79
N LYS A 15 16.70 5.42 -9.48
CA LYS A 15 16.32 6.80 -9.84
C LYS A 15 17.26 7.86 -9.26
N ASN A 16 17.87 7.57 -8.12
CA ASN A 16 18.84 8.44 -7.47
C ASN A 16 20.29 8.14 -7.91
N ASN A 17 20.51 7.22 -8.85
CA ASN A 17 21.84 6.79 -9.32
C ASN A 17 22.78 6.34 -8.18
N LEU A 18 22.23 5.68 -7.16
CA LEU A 18 23.00 5.25 -5.99
C LEU A 18 23.37 3.76 -6.05
N SER A 19 24.57 3.44 -5.57
CA SER A 19 24.91 2.05 -5.23
C SER A 19 24.16 1.60 -3.97
N GLN A 20 23.99 0.29 -3.79
CA GLN A 20 23.35 -0.27 -2.58
C GLN A 20 24.05 0.20 -1.30
N GLU A 21 25.36 0.37 -1.35
CA GLU A 21 26.15 0.84 -0.21
C GLU A 21 25.92 2.32 0.10
N ARG A 22 25.89 3.19 -0.92
CA ARG A 22 25.59 4.63 -0.73
C ARG A 22 24.15 4.84 -0.27
N PHE A 23 23.21 4.08 -0.82
CA PHE A 23 21.80 4.11 -0.41
C PHE A 23 21.66 3.68 1.05
N GLY A 24 22.28 2.55 1.42
CA GLY A 24 22.28 2.06 2.79
C GLY A 24 22.87 3.08 3.76
N ARG A 25 24.02 3.67 3.43
CA ARG A 25 24.68 4.67 4.29
C ARG A 25 23.77 5.86 4.61
N LYS A 26 23.01 6.37 3.63
CA LYS A 26 22.07 7.49 3.86
C LYS A 26 20.96 7.16 4.87
N ILE A 27 20.56 5.89 4.98
CA ILE A 27 19.53 5.43 5.92
C ILE A 27 20.10 4.62 7.10
N GLY A 28 21.41 4.71 7.36
CA GLY A 28 22.07 4.02 8.48
C GLY A 28 22.04 2.49 8.38
N LYS A 29 22.09 1.92 7.17
CA LYS A 29 22.11 0.48 6.89
C LYS A 29 23.30 0.07 6.02
N SER A 30 23.68 -1.20 6.10
CA SER A 30 24.74 -1.74 5.23
C SER A 30 24.22 -1.98 3.81
N GLY A 31 25.11 -1.95 2.81
CA GLY A 31 24.74 -2.32 1.44
C GLY A 31 24.22 -3.76 1.32
N LYS A 32 24.72 -4.69 2.16
CA LYS A 32 24.21 -6.07 2.24
C LYS A 32 22.75 -6.11 2.67
N THR A 33 22.37 -5.26 3.63
CA THR A 33 20.99 -5.13 4.11
C THR A 33 20.07 -4.63 2.99
N ILE A 34 20.50 -3.62 2.23
CA ILE A 34 19.74 -3.11 1.07
C ILE A 34 19.58 -4.21 0.01
N SER A 35 20.64 -4.95 -0.30
CA SER A 35 20.58 -6.10 -1.21
C SER A 35 19.60 -7.18 -0.74
N ALA A 36 19.49 -7.42 0.57
CA ALA A 36 18.52 -8.35 1.14
C ALA A 36 17.07 -7.84 0.98
N TYR A 37 16.84 -6.54 1.19
CA TYR A 37 15.54 -5.92 0.96
C TYR A 37 15.12 -5.98 -0.52
N GLU A 38 16.00 -5.60 -1.44
CA GLU A 38 15.71 -5.57 -2.88
C GLU A 38 15.41 -6.96 -3.44
N LYS A 39 16.05 -8.00 -2.89
CA LYS A 39 15.82 -9.40 -3.27
C LYS A 39 14.65 -10.06 -2.54
N GLY A 40 13.98 -9.34 -1.62
CA GLY A 40 12.89 -9.90 -0.81
C GLY A 40 13.32 -10.95 0.21
N ARG A 41 14.64 -11.08 0.50
CA ARG A 41 15.16 -12.01 1.50
C ARG A 41 14.93 -11.54 2.94
N CYS A 42 14.70 -10.24 3.10
CA CYS A 42 14.41 -9.61 4.39
C CYS A 42 13.41 -8.49 4.17
N THR A 43 12.45 -8.34 5.08
CA THR A 43 11.46 -7.27 5.02
C THR A 43 11.93 -6.09 5.89
N PRO A 44 12.04 -4.88 5.33
CA PRO A 44 12.37 -3.70 6.12
C PRO A 44 11.23 -3.38 7.11
N SER A 45 11.58 -3.00 8.34
CA SER A 45 10.61 -2.53 9.33
C SER A 45 9.97 -1.20 8.91
N LEU A 46 8.80 -0.86 9.46
CA LEU A 46 8.14 0.44 9.24
C LEU A 46 9.08 1.63 9.47
N LYS A 47 9.89 1.62 10.54
CA LYS A 47 10.90 2.66 10.81
C LYS A 47 11.90 2.87 9.66
N VAL A 48 12.28 1.80 8.98
CA VAL A 48 13.20 1.87 7.83
C VAL A 48 12.48 2.41 6.60
N LEU A 49 11.21 2.06 6.41
CA LEU A 49 10.39 2.60 5.33
C LEU A 49 10.14 4.11 5.53
N ASP A 50 9.86 4.54 6.76
CA ASP A 50 9.74 5.96 7.11
C ASP A 50 11.04 6.71 6.85
N LEU A 51 12.19 6.12 7.22
CA LEU A 51 13.49 6.74 6.97
C LEU A 51 13.79 6.87 5.48
N ILE A 52 13.49 5.84 4.68
CA ILE A 52 13.60 5.92 3.21
C ILE A 52 12.65 6.99 2.66
N SER A 53 11.42 7.05 3.20
CA SER A 53 10.43 8.03 2.80
C SER A 53 10.91 9.46 3.03
N GLN A 54 11.43 9.76 4.21
CA GLN A 54 11.96 11.07 4.57
C GLN A 54 13.25 11.42 3.80
N THR A 55 14.13 10.44 3.57
CA THR A 55 15.44 10.69 2.94
C THR A 55 15.32 10.96 1.44
N TYR A 56 14.34 10.35 0.78
CA TYR A 56 14.20 10.39 -0.68
C TYR A 56 12.89 11.04 -1.14
N ASP A 57 12.10 11.60 -0.22
CA ASP A 57 10.79 12.20 -0.46
C ASP A 57 9.85 11.28 -1.26
N VAL A 58 9.75 10.02 -0.81
CA VAL A 58 8.96 8.97 -1.47
C VAL A 58 7.92 8.42 -0.52
N SER A 59 6.69 8.25 -0.97
CA SER A 59 5.64 7.70 -0.12
C SER A 59 5.35 6.23 -0.42
N PHE A 60 5.41 5.38 0.60
CA PHE A 60 5.00 3.98 0.53
C PHE A 60 3.47 3.82 0.71
N VAL A 61 2.65 4.67 0.07
CA VAL A 61 1.16 4.73 0.18
C VAL A 61 0.46 3.40 -0.12
N HIS A 62 1.13 2.48 -0.81
CA HIS A 62 0.53 1.24 -1.31
C HIS A 62 0.76 0.00 -0.45
N LEU A 63 1.29 0.13 0.77
CA LEU A 63 1.19 -0.92 1.78
C LEU A 63 -0.12 -0.77 2.58
N LYS A 64 -1.21 -0.33 1.92
CA LYS A 64 -2.53 -0.31 2.52
C LYS A 64 -3.00 -1.74 2.67
N ASP A 65 -3.10 -2.11 3.94
CA ASP A 65 -3.77 -3.27 4.51
C ASP A 65 -4.81 -3.86 3.56
N SER A 66 -4.50 -5.01 2.97
CA SER A 66 -5.44 -5.80 2.15
C SER A 66 -6.72 -6.11 2.92
N ARG A 67 -6.69 -6.14 4.26
CA ARG A 67 -7.88 -6.27 5.11
C ARG A 67 -8.77 -5.02 5.05
N GLY A 68 -8.18 -3.83 4.97
CA GLY A 68 -8.93 -2.58 4.82
C GLY A 68 -9.66 -2.55 3.48
N THR A 69 -8.98 -2.92 2.39
CA THR A 69 -9.60 -3.02 1.06
C THR A 69 -10.74 -4.04 1.04
N GLN A 70 -10.52 -5.24 1.57
CA GLN A 70 -11.56 -6.28 1.66
C GLN A 70 -12.74 -5.87 2.55
N LEU A 71 -12.50 -5.11 3.62
CA LEU A 71 -13.56 -4.59 4.48
C LEU A 71 -14.40 -3.54 3.74
N TRP A 72 -13.78 -2.64 2.98
CA TRP A 72 -14.49 -1.65 2.18
C TRP A 72 -15.33 -2.27 1.07
N GLU A 73 -14.83 -3.33 0.42
CA GLU A 73 -15.60 -4.11 -0.55
C GLU A 73 -16.86 -4.71 0.09
N LYS A 74 -16.73 -5.27 1.30
CA LYS A 74 -17.89 -5.78 2.06
C LYS A 74 -18.87 -4.68 2.44
N ILE A 75 -18.38 -3.52 2.91
CA ILE A 75 -19.22 -2.36 3.25
C ILE A 75 -19.97 -1.86 2.01
N GLN A 76 -19.35 -1.84 0.84
CA GLN A 76 -20.02 -1.48 -0.40
C GLN A 76 -21.11 -2.48 -0.80
N GLY A 77 -20.86 -3.78 -0.62
CA GLY A 77 -21.90 -4.79 -0.84
C GLY A 77 -23.14 -4.54 0.02
N VAL A 78 -22.96 -4.19 1.30
CA VAL A 78 -24.07 -3.84 2.20
C VAL A 78 -24.79 -2.57 1.75
N LYS A 79 -24.06 -1.56 1.28
CA LYS A 79 -24.64 -0.29 0.79
C LYS A 79 -25.53 -0.50 -0.43
N ASN A 80 -25.11 -1.33 -1.38
CA ASN A 80 -25.89 -1.62 -2.58
C ASN A 80 -27.22 -2.31 -2.24
N VAL A 81 -27.21 -3.28 -1.32
CA VAL A 81 -28.43 -3.96 -0.86
C VAL A 81 -29.38 -2.97 -0.17
N LEU A 82 -28.85 -2.01 0.59
CA LEU A 82 -29.67 -0.98 1.23
C LEU A 82 -30.36 -0.07 0.19
N GLU A 83 -29.63 0.35 -0.84
CA GLU A 83 -30.17 1.16 -1.94
C GLU A 83 -31.27 0.42 -2.71
N GLU A 84 -31.13 -0.89 -2.91
CA GLU A 84 -32.18 -1.72 -3.52
C GLU A 84 -33.45 -1.78 -2.65
N ILE A 85 -33.31 -1.97 -1.34
CA ILE A 85 -34.43 -2.01 -0.40
C ILE A 85 -35.14 -0.66 -0.34
N GLU A 86 -34.38 0.45 -0.28
CA GLU A 86 -34.94 1.81 -0.30
C GLU A 86 -35.76 2.06 -1.57
N SER A 87 -35.25 1.61 -2.72
CA SER A 87 -35.98 1.70 -4.00
C SER A 87 -37.27 0.90 -3.97
N MET A 88 -37.26 -0.33 -3.45
CA MET A 88 -38.47 -1.18 -3.36
C MET A 88 -39.54 -0.58 -2.43
N ILE A 89 -39.13 -0.02 -1.28
CA ILE A 89 -40.05 0.61 -0.33
C ILE A 89 -40.66 1.88 -0.93
N SER A 90 -39.88 2.65 -1.71
CA SER A 90 -40.39 3.85 -2.40
C SER A 90 -41.46 3.49 -3.43
N HIS A 91 -41.24 2.45 -4.24
CA HIS A 91 -42.20 2.04 -5.28
C HIS A 91 -43.51 1.47 -4.70
N ASN A 92 -43.47 0.82 -3.53
CA ASN A 92 -44.66 0.24 -2.90
C ASN A 92 -45.55 1.30 -2.21
N LYS A 93 -44.97 2.42 -1.76
CA LYS A 93 -45.75 3.55 -1.22
C LYS A 93 -46.64 4.24 -2.26
N ASP A 94 -46.24 4.21 -3.52
CA ASP A 94 -47.03 4.78 -4.63
C ASP A 94 -48.16 3.85 -5.10
N THR A 95 -48.10 2.55 -4.77
CA THR A 95 -49.13 1.57 -5.16
C THR A 95 -50.28 1.44 -4.16
N LEU A 96 -50.12 1.98 -2.94
CA LEU A 96 -51.11 1.95 -1.86
C LEU A 96 -51.95 3.24 -1.77
N ARG A 97 -51.96 4.05 -2.84
CA ARG A 97 -52.69 5.32 -2.91
C ARG A 97 -53.84 5.27 -3.90
#